data_AF-A0A1T2L127-F1
#
_entry.id   AF-A0A1T2L127-F1
#
_cell.length_a   1.000
_cell.length_b   1.000
_cell.length_c   1.000
_cell.angle_alpha   90.00
_cell.angle_beta   90.00
_cell.angle_gamma   90.00
#
_symmetry.space_group_name_H-M   'P 1'
#
loop_
_entity.id
_entity.type
_entity.pdbx_description
1 polymer ?
#
loop_
_entity_poly.entity_id
_entity_poly.type
_entity_poly.pdbx_seq_one_letter_code
_entity_poly.pdbx_strand_id
1 'polypeptide(L)'
;MQLKIANFFIARTERLKMVGWDTALKRLDHADFFSRACGVLVTVYNREMKCLHAPVSFDHHYMAFRNDYAADRELIGQRYYSDRK
;
A
#
# COMPACT_ATOMS: atom_id res chain seq x y z
N MET A 1 -0.25 17.93 0.57
CA MET A 1 -1.43 17.25 1.15
C MET A 1 -1.22 15.75 0.96
N GLN A 2 -0.85 15.00 2.00
CA GLN A 2 -0.54 13.57 1.86
C GLN A 2 -1.86 12.79 1.78
N LEU A 3 -2.22 12.33 0.58
CA LEU A 3 -3.31 11.39 0.38
C LEU A 3 -2.89 10.07 1.04
N LYS A 4 -3.27 9.87 2.31
CA LYS A 4 -3.19 8.54 2.92
C LYS A 4 -4.10 7.62 2.12
N ILE A 5 -3.50 6.61 1.50
CA ILE A 5 -4.22 5.51 0.85
C ILE A 5 -5.17 4.90 1.88
N ALA A 6 -6.39 4.57 1.46
CA ALA A 6 -7.35 3.94 2.35
C ALA A 6 -6.72 2.68 2.96
N ASN A 7 -6.57 2.67 4.29
CA ASN A 7 -6.00 1.54 5.02
C ASN A 7 -6.90 0.30 4.95
N PHE A 8 -8.18 0.48 4.62
CA PHE A 8 -9.17 -0.58 4.58
C PHE A 8 -9.92 -0.52 3.26
N PHE A 9 -10.13 -1.70 2.67
CA PHE A 9 -10.97 -1.89 1.50
C PHE A 9 -11.67 -3.25 1.63
N ILE A 10 -12.80 -3.39 0.94
CA ILE A 10 -13.49 -4.67 0.77
C ILE A 10 -13.52 -4.94 -0.72
N ALA A 11 -13.25 -6.18 -1.10
CA ALA A 11 -13.29 -6.60 -2.49
C ALA A 11 -13.68 -8.07 -2.61
N ARG A 12 -14.09 -8.48 -3.81
CA ARG A 12 -14.40 -9.86 -4.12
C ARG A 12 -13.11 -10.67 -4.16
N THR A 13 -13.03 -11.75 -3.39
CA THR A 13 -11.84 -12.60 -3.26
C THR A 13 -11.26 -13.04 -4.61
N GLU A 14 -12.12 -13.52 -5.52
CA GLU A 14 -11.68 -13.99 -6.84
C GLU A 14 -11.09 -12.87 -7.70
N ARG A 15 -11.55 -11.63 -7.54
CA ARG A 15 -10.97 -10.47 -8.25
C ARG A 15 -9.64 -10.04 -7.63
N LEU A 16 -9.51 -10.08 -6.30
CA LEU A 16 -8.25 -9.74 -5.62
C LEU A 16 -7.09 -10.66 -6.03
N LYS A 17 -7.39 -11.96 -6.18
CA LYS A 17 -6.40 -12.95 -6.62
C LYS A 17 -5.79 -12.62 -8.00
N MET A 18 -6.52 -11.90 -8.87
CA MET A 18 -6.02 -11.51 -10.18
C MET A 18 -4.89 -10.47 -10.11
N VAL A 19 -4.87 -9.64 -9.06
CA VAL A 19 -3.81 -8.63 -8.84
C VAL A 19 -2.67 -9.24 -8.02
N GLY A 20 -3.01 -9.99 -6.97
CA GLY A 20 -2.05 -10.58 -6.05
C GLY A 20 -1.47 -9.56 -5.06
N TRP A 21 -1.30 -9.98 -3.81
CA TRP A 21 -0.64 -9.18 -2.78
C TRP A 21 0.83 -9.54 -2.69
N ASP A 22 1.71 -8.55 -2.69
CA ASP A 22 3.13 -8.78 -2.49
C ASP A 22 3.47 -8.72 -1.00
N THR A 23 3.81 -9.87 -0.44
CA THR A 23 4.13 -10.00 1.00
C THR A 23 5.54 -9.53 1.33
N ALA A 24 6.39 -9.27 0.33
CA ALA A 24 7.73 -8.74 0.51
C ALA A 24 7.73 -7.24 0.85
N LEU A 25 6.75 -6.48 0.34
CA LEU A 25 6.52 -5.08 0.71
C LEU A 25 5.77 -4.97 2.04
N LYS A 26 6.13 -3.98 2.86
CA LYS A 26 5.59 -3.84 4.22
C LYS A 26 4.98 -2.47 4.55
N ARG A 27 5.33 -1.42 3.81
CA ARG A 27 4.91 -0.03 4.05
C ARG A 27 4.37 0.63 2.80
N LEU A 28 4.87 0.21 1.63
CA LEU A 28 4.45 0.65 0.31
C LEU A 28 3.59 -0.41 -0.41
N ASP A 29 3.23 -1.49 0.29
CA ASP A 29 2.39 -2.58 -0.17
C ASP A 29 1.03 -2.10 -0.72
N HIS A 30 0.34 -1.22 -0.02
CA HIS A 30 -0.94 -0.67 -0.50
C HIS A 30 -0.75 0.16 -1.77
N ALA A 31 0.30 0.97 -1.84
CA ALA A 31 0.59 1.83 -2.99
C ALA A 31 0.93 0.99 -4.22
N ASP A 32 1.78 -0.03 -4.05
CA ASP A 32 2.12 -1.00 -5.08
C ASP A 32 0.88 -1.78 -5.55
N PHE A 33 0.11 -2.34 -4.62
CA PHE A 33 -1.09 -3.11 -4.92
C PHE A 33 -2.09 -2.32 -5.76
N PHE A 34 -2.48 -1.12 -5.33
CA PHE A 34 -3.46 -0.31 -6.06
C PHE A 34 -2.91 0.24 -7.38
N SER A 35 -1.59 0.44 -7.49
CA SER A 35 -0.96 0.78 -8.77
C SER A 35 -1.07 -0.36 -9.78
N ARG A 36 -0.79 -1.61 -9.35
CA ARG A 36 -0.97 -2.81 -10.19
C ARG A 36 -2.43 -3.15 -10.46
N ALA A 37 -3.34 -2.76 -9.57
CA ALA A 37 -4.77 -2.97 -9.75
C ALA A 37 -5.38 -2.08 -10.85
N CYS A 38 -4.70 -1.00 -11.26
CA CYS A 38 -5.16 -0.14 -12.35
C CYS A 38 -5.36 -0.95 -13.64
N GLY A 39 -6.56 -0.89 -14.21
CA GLY A 39 -6.94 -1.69 -15.38
C GLY A 39 -7.37 -3.12 -15.08
N VAL A 40 -7.23 -3.60 -13.84
CA VAL A 40 -7.70 -4.93 -13.39
C VAL A 40 -8.93 -4.82 -12.51
N LEU A 41 -8.93 -3.88 -11.55
CA LEU A 41 -10.02 -3.66 -10.61
C LEU A 41 -10.65 -2.28 -10.81
N VAL A 42 -11.99 -2.26 -10.84
CA VAL A 42 -12.74 -1.01 -10.64
C VAL A 42 -12.75 -0.71 -9.15
N THR A 43 -12.19 0.44 -8.77
CA THR A 43 -12.09 0.87 -7.37
C THR A 43 -12.97 2.09 -7.16
N VAL A 44 -13.77 2.09 -6.09
CA VAL A 44 -14.61 3.22 -5.70
C VAL A 44 -14.26 3.67 -4.29
N TYR A 45 -14.39 4.96 -4.02
CA TYR A 45 -14.13 5.53 -2.70
C TYR A 45 -15.43 5.91 -2.02
N ASN A 46 -15.74 5.28 -0.88
CA ASN A 46 -16.85 5.67 -0.02
C ASN A 46 -16.36 6.64 1.07
N ARG A 47 -16.77 7.91 0.99
CA ARG A 47 -16.41 8.96 1.95
C ARG A 47 -16.98 8.74 3.35
N GLU A 48 -18.11 8.03 3.45
CA GLU A 48 -18.81 7.76 4.70
C GLU A 48 -18.19 6.60 5.48
N MET A 49 -17.42 5.73 4.81
CA MET A 49 -16.68 4.68 5.50
C MET A 49 -15.60 5.31 6.38
N LYS A 50 -15.79 5.23 7.69
CA LYS A 50 -14.80 5.62 8.70
C LYS A 50 -14.36 4.40 9.46
N CYS A 51 -13.05 4.23 9.60
CA CYS A 51 -12.46 3.27 10.53
C CYS A 51 -11.64 4.06 11.53
N LEU A 52 -11.91 3.86 12.83
CA LEU A 52 -11.10 4.45 13.88
C LEU A 52 -9.72 3.80 13.84
N HIS A 53 -8.70 4.63 13.67
CA HIS A 53 -7.31 4.19 13.71
C HIS A 53 -6.62 5.03 14.78
N ALA A 54 -6.14 4.39 15.85
CA ALA A 54 -5.37 5.06 16.89
C ALA A 54 -3.92 5.23 16.41
N PRO A 55 -3.46 6.46 16.07
CA PRO A 55 -2.07 6.67 15.72
C PRO A 55 -1.20 6.56 16.98
N VAL A 56 -0.17 5.70 16.95
CA VAL A 56 0.81 5.57 18.03
C VAL A 56 1.97 6.56 17.80
N SER A 57 1.66 7.84 17.62
CA SER A 57 2.62 8.85 17.14
C SER A 57 3.69 9.23 18.17
N PHE A 58 3.46 8.90 19.45
CA PHE A 58 4.39 9.19 20.55
C PHE A 58 5.37 8.05 20.84
N ASP A 59 5.20 6.88 20.22
CA ASP A 59 6.15 5.79 20.31
C ASP A 59 7.24 5.97 19.24
N HIS A 60 8.39 6.49 19.66
CA HIS A 60 9.51 6.76 18.77
C HIS A 60 10.06 5.49 18.10
N HIS A 61 10.09 4.36 18.81
CA HIS A 61 10.61 3.12 18.28
C HIS A 61 9.68 2.57 17.19
N TYR A 62 8.38 2.54 17.48
CA TYR A 62 7.37 2.17 16.50
C TYR A 62 7.39 3.09 15.28
N MET A 63 7.49 4.41 15.49
CA MET A 63 7.51 5.37 14.40
C MET A 63 8.75 5.27 13.53
N ALA A 64 9.92 4.94 14.11
CA ALA A 64 11.13 4.65 13.34
C ALA A 64 10.90 3.48 12.38
N PHE A 65 10.34 2.37 12.87
CA PHE A 65 10.00 1.21 12.04
C PHE A 65 8.90 1.50 11.00
N ARG A 66 7.91 2.33 11.34
CA ARG A 66 6.80 2.69 10.44
C ARG A 66 7.25 3.57 9.27
N ASN A 67 8.27 4.38 9.50
CA ASN A 67 8.85 5.31 8.55
C ASN A 67 10.10 4.78 7.84
N ASP A 68 10.53 3.56 8.15
CA ASP A 68 11.56 2.87 7.37
C ASP A 68 10.94 2.32 6.08
N TYR A 69 11.24 3.00 4.96
CA TYR A 69 10.81 2.63 3.61
C TYR A 69 11.99 2.14 2.75
N ALA A 70 13.19 1.98 3.31
CA ALA A 70 14.40 1.78 2.51
C ALA A 70 14.31 0.49 1.69
N ALA A 71 14.03 -0.63 2.35
CA ALA A 71 13.90 -1.95 1.70
C ALA A 71 12.76 -1.98 0.67
N ASP A 72 11.60 -1.40 0.99
CA ASP A 72 10.47 -1.34 0.06
C ASP A 72 10.80 -0.53 -1.20
N ARG A 73 11.50 0.60 -1.04
CA ARG A 73 11.92 1.45 -2.18
C ARG A 73 12.93 0.74 -3.06
N GLU A 74 13.90 0.05 -2.46
CA GLU A 74 14.86 -0.74 -3.21
C GLU A 74 14.16 -1.83 -4.02
N LEU A 75 13.24 -2.58 -3.39
CA LEU A 75 12.50 -3.64 -4.06
C LEU A 75 11.62 -3.12 -5.21
N ILE A 76 10.90 -2.01 -5.01
CA ILE A 76 10.14 -1.34 -6.08
C ILE A 76 11.06 -0.88 -7.20
N GLY A 77 12.22 -0.31 -6.85
CA GLY A 77 13.27 0.07 -7.80
C GLY A 77 13.69 -1.09 -8.69
N GLN A 78 14.03 -2.22 -8.06
CA GLN A 78 14.47 -3.44 -8.74
C GLN A 78 13.38 -4.05 -9.64
N ARG A 79 12.10 -3.89 -9.31
CA ARG A 79 11.01 -4.50 -10.09
C ARG A 79 10.56 -3.67 -11.27
N TYR A 80 10.49 -2.36 -11.11
CA TYR A 80 9.84 -1.50 -12.10
C TYR A 80 10.79 -0.55 -12.82
N TYR A 81 12.03 -0.38 -12.33
CA TYR A 81 12.93 0.67 -12.81
C TYR A 81 14.34 0.18 -13.15
N SER A 82 14.64 -1.12 -13.04
CA SER A 82 15.94 -1.72 -13.35
C SER A 82 16.39 -1.57 -14.81
N ASP A 83 15.44 -1.54 -15.74
CA ASP A 83 15.73 -1.46 -17.19
C ASP A 83 15.81 -0.01 -17.71
N ARG A 84 15.70 1.00 -16.82
CA ARG A 84 15.92 2.41 -17.20
C ARG A 84 17.41 2.75 -17.12
N LYS A 85 18.19 2.20 -18.06
CA LYS A 85 19.51 2.74 -18.44
C LYS A 85 19.39 3.56 -19.70
#